data_AF-A0A975H2L2-F1
#
_entry.id   AF-A0A975H2L2-F1
#
_cell.length_a   1.000
_cell.length_b   1.000
_cell.length_c   1.000
_cell.angle_alpha   90.00
_cell.angle_beta   90.00
_cell.angle_gamma   90.00
#
_symmetry.space_group_name_H-M   'P 1'
#
loop_
_entity.id
_entity.type
_entity.pdbx_description
1 polymer ?
#
loop_
_entity_poly.entity_id
_entity_poly.type
_entity_poly.pdbx_seq_one_letter_code
_entity_poly.pdbx_strand_id
1 'polypeptide(L)' 'MTPADFAAWLAHMGLSERAAAEALGCSPSAVGHMRRGINYATGKPVKIDRRTALACAALAAGLSPWRALA' A
#
# COMPACT_ATOMS: atom_id res chain seq x y z
N MET A 1 1.72 -0.93 -10.11
CA MET A 1 1.97 0.09 -9.08
C MET A 1 3.47 0.13 -8.81
N THR A 2 4.11 1.22 -9.18
CA THR A 2 5.50 1.54 -8.88
C THR A 2 5.63 2.18 -7.48
N PRO A 3 6.84 2.34 -6.92
CA PRO A 3 7.03 3.11 -5.69
C PRO A 3 6.53 4.57 -5.82
N ALA A 4 6.68 5.17 -7.01
CA ALA A 4 6.17 6.51 -7.30
C ALA A 4 4.64 6.55 -7.28
N ASP A 5 3.97 5.57 -7.91
CA ASP A 5 2.50 5.45 -7.85
C ASP A 5 2.02 5.30 -6.40
N PHE A 6 2.73 4.50 -5.59
CA PHE A 6 2.39 4.28 -4.19
C PHE A 6 2.57 5.54 -3.34
N ALA A 7 3.64 6.31 -3.58
CA ALA A 7 3.83 7.61 -2.94
C ALA A 7 2.73 8.61 -3.33
N ALA A 8 2.34 8.64 -4.61
CA ALA A 8 1.23 9.46 -5.08
C ALA A 8 -0.11 9.04 -4.45
N TRP A 9 -0.34 7.74 -4.28
CA TRP A 9 -1.52 7.21 -3.58
C TRP A 9 -1.55 7.66 -2.11
N LEU A 10 -0.44 7.57 -1.37
CA LEU A 10 -0.36 8.07 0.01
C LEU A 10 -0.72 9.56 0.10
N ALA A 11 -0.17 10.37 -0.80
CA ALA A 11 -0.45 11.80 -0.87
C ALA A 11 -1.92 12.08 -1.21
N HIS A 12 -2.49 11.37 -2.19
CA HIS A 12 -3.88 11.47 -2.58
C HIS A 12 -4.83 11.14 -1.41
N MET A 13 -4.51 10.11 -0.65
CA MET A 13 -5.31 9.68 0.50
C MET A 13 -5.05 10.49 1.78
N GLY A 14 -4.03 11.36 1.81
CA GLY A 14 -3.60 12.09 3.01
C GLY A 14 -3.12 11.18 4.15
N LEU A 15 -2.57 10.01 3.82
CA LEU A 15 -2.20 8.99 4.82
C LEU A 15 -0.73 9.09 5.25
N SER A 16 -0.51 8.97 6.56
CA SER A 16 0.82 8.63 7.10
C SER A 16 1.17 7.16 6.82
N GLU A 17 2.45 6.79 6.93
CA GLU A 17 2.88 5.39 6.75
C GLU A 17 2.17 4.44 7.73
N ARG A 18 1.94 4.89 8.97
CA ARG A 18 1.21 4.11 9.98
C ARG A 18 -0.26 3.94 9.57
N ALA A 19 -0.93 5.01 9.16
CA ALA A 19 -2.34 4.94 8.77
C ALA A 19 -2.54 4.08 7.51
N ALA A 20 -1.62 4.16 6.55
CA ALA A 20 -1.64 3.30 5.37
C ALA A 20 -1.40 1.83 5.71
N ALA A 21 -0.52 1.53 6.68
CA ALA A 21 -0.29 0.18 7.17
C ALA A 21 -1.56 -0.42 7.79
N GLU A 22 -2.27 0.34 8.63
CA GLU A 22 -3.56 -0.10 9.18
C GLU A 22 -4.59 -0.35 8.07
N ALA A 23 -4.73 0.59 7.12
CA ALA A 23 -5.70 0.48 6.03
C ALA A 23 -5.42 -0.72 5.09
N LEU A 24 -4.15 -1.04 4.86
CA LEU A 24 -3.72 -2.17 4.03
C LEU A 24 -3.59 -3.49 4.81
N GLY A 25 -3.67 -3.45 6.14
CA GLY A 25 -3.46 -4.63 7.00
C GLY A 25 -2.02 -5.17 6.97
N CYS A 26 -1.02 -4.29 6.91
CA CYS A 26 0.40 -4.67 6.90
C CYS A 26 1.23 -3.88 7.94
N SER A 27 2.53 -4.13 8.02
CA SER A 27 3.41 -3.38 8.94
C SER A 27 3.81 -2.01 8.37
N PRO A 28 4.10 -0.98 9.22
CA PRO A 28 4.62 0.31 8.76
C PRO A 28 5.95 0.19 7.99
N SER A 29 6.80 -0.76 8.38
CA SER A 29 8.05 -1.04 7.67
C SER A 29 7.80 -1.51 6.23
N ALA A 30 6.78 -2.35 6.01
CA ALA A 30 6.39 -2.76 4.66
C ALA A 30 5.94 -1.55 3.81
N VAL A 31 5.18 -0.61 4.39
CA VAL A 31 4.78 0.64 3.72
C VAL A 31 6.00 1.47 3.33
N GLY A 32 6.95 1.64 4.24
CA GLY A 32 8.20 2.34 3.95
C GLY A 32 9.00 1.69 2.83
N HIS A 33 9.13 0.36 2.85
CA HIS A 33 9.77 -0.42 1.79
C HIS A 33 9.09 -0.23 0.42
N MET A 34 7.75 -0.25 0.38
CA MET A 34 6.98 -0.05 -0.85
C MET A 34 7.14 1.37 -1.39
N ARG A 35 7.08 2.38 -0.51
CA ARG A 35 7.24 3.79 -0.88
C ARG A 35 8.63 4.10 -1.43
N ARG A 36 9.67 3.51 -0.86
CA ARG A 36 11.06 3.70 -1.33
C ARG A 36 11.47 2.74 -2.44
N GLY A 37 10.75 1.63 -2.61
CA GLY A 37 11.07 0.59 -3.58
C GLY A 37 12.27 -0.29 -3.22
N ILE A 38 12.76 -0.22 -1.97
CA ILE A 38 13.96 -0.95 -1.51
C ILE A 38 13.73 -1.48 -0.09
N ASN A 39 14.20 -2.69 0.19
CA ASN A 39 14.23 -3.29 1.52
C ASN A 39 15.47 -2.81 2.29
N TYR A 40 15.30 -2.22 3.47
CA TYR A 40 16.40 -1.61 4.22
C TYR A 40 17.46 -2.60 4.69
N ALA A 41 17.05 -3.81 5.06
CA ALA A 41 17.94 -4.82 5.63
C ALA A 41 18.80 -5.50 4.56
N THR A 42 18.30 -5.59 3.33
CA THR A 42 18.95 -6.37 2.26
C THR A 42 19.43 -5.52 1.09
N GLY A 43 19.01 -4.26 0.99
CA GLY A 43 19.26 -3.38 -0.16
C GLY A 43 18.55 -3.80 -1.44
N LYS A 44 17.73 -4.87 -1.40
CA LYS A 44 17.09 -5.42 -2.59
C LYS A 44 15.86 -4.60 -3.00
N PRO A 45 15.57 -4.49 -4.31
CA PRO A 45 14.34 -3.88 -4.78
C PRO A 45 13.10 -4.57 -4.20
N VAL A 46 12.10 -3.76 -3.83
CA VAL A 46 10.80 -4.24 -3.35
C VAL A 46 9.78 -4.01 -4.44
N LYS A 47 9.18 -5.12 -4.89
CA LYS A 47 8.07 -5.10 -5.84
C LYS A 47 6.75 -5.07 -5.06
N ILE A 48 5.92 -4.08 -5.35
CA ILE A 48 4.55 -4.02 -4.86
C ILE A 48 3.75 -5.11 -5.58
N ASP A 49 3.20 -6.05 -4.81
CA ASP A 49 2.45 -7.16 -5.38
C ASP A 49 1.06 -6.71 -5.88
N ARG A 50 0.46 -7.55 -6.73
CA ARG A 50 -0.82 -7.22 -7.38
C ARG A 50 -1.96 -7.05 -6.36
N ARG A 51 -1.97 -7.79 -5.25
CA ARG A 51 -3.01 -7.68 -4.21
C ARG A 51 -2.92 -6.32 -3.53
N THR A 52 -1.72 -5.88 -3.16
CA THR A 52 -1.53 -4.56 -2.56
C THR A 52 -1.89 -3.43 -3.53
N ALA A 53 -1.50 -3.55 -4.80
CA ALA A 53 -1.86 -2.57 -5.81
C ALA A 53 -3.39 -2.43 -5.99
N LEU A 54 -4.11 -3.56 -6.00
CA LEU A 54 -5.57 -3.58 -6.07
C LEU A 54 -6.21 -3.06 -4.78
N ALA A 55 -5.65 -3.38 -3.61
CA ALA A 55 -6.13 -2.86 -2.33
C ALA A 55 -6.02 -1.33 -2.26
N CYS A 56 -4.92 -0.74 -2.75
CA CYS A 56 -4.78 0.72 -2.82
C CYS A 56 -5.86 1.35 -3.70
N ALA A 57 -6.15 0.76 -4.86
CA ALA A 57 -7.21 1.24 -5.76
C ALA A 57 -8.60 1.11 -5.11
N ALA A 58 -8.87 -0.01 -4.43
CA ALA A 58 -10.12 -0.24 -3.73
C ALA A 58 -10.34 0.80 -2.61
N LEU A 59 -9.32 1.05 -1.80
CA LEU A 59 -9.36 2.05 -0.73
C LEU A 59 -9.58 3.47 -1.27
N ALA A 60 -8.90 3.84 -2.36
CA ALA A 60 -9.09 5.15 -3.00
C ALA A 60 -10.50 5.32 -3.59
N ALA A 61 -11.11 4.22 -4.04
CA ALA A 61 -12.50 4.19 -4.50
C ALA A 61 -13.53 4.07 -3.37
N GLY A 62 -13.11 4.03 -2.09
CA GLY A 62 -14.02 3.86 -0.95
C GLY A 62 -14.66 2.47 -0.84
N LEU A 63 -14.07 1.45 -1.50
CA LEU A 63 -14.59 0.10 -1.49
C LEU A 63 -14.26 -0.62 -0.17
N SER A 64 -15.23 -1.41 0.30
CA SER A 64 -15.08 -2.29 1.45
C SER A 64 -14.68 -3.72 1.02
N PRO A 65 -14.19 -4.57 1.94
CA PRO A 65 -13.98 -5.98 1.67
C PRO A 65 -15.22 -6.65 1.09
N TRP A 66 -15.01 -7.56 0.14
CA TRP A 66 -16.10 -8.32 -0.47
C TRP A 66 -16.90 -9.06 0.60
N ARG A 67 -18.22 -8.97 0.52
CA ARG A 67 -19.16 -9.73 1.34
C ARG A 67 -20.03 -10.55 0.38
N ALA A 68 -20.13 -11.85 0.64
CA ALA A 68 -21.07 -12.69 -0.10
C ALA A 68 -22.49 -12.16 0.13
N LEU A 69 -23.29 -12.11 -0.93
CA LEU A 69 -24.73 -11.91 -0.81
C LEU A 69 -25.30 -13.15 -0.11
N ALA A 70 -26.10 -12.92 0.93
CA ALA A 70 -26.81 -13.98 1.66
C ALA A 70 -27.86 -14.65 0.77
#